data_AF-A0A521B1H7-F1
#
_entry.id   AF-A0A521B1H7-F1
#
_cell.length_a   1.000
_cell.length_b   1.000
_cell.length_c   1.000
_cell.angle_alpha   90.00
_cell.angle_beta   90.00
_cell.angle_gamma   90.00
#
_symmetry.space_group_name_H-M   'P 1'
#
loop_
_entity.id
_entity.type
_entity.pdbx_description
1 polymer ?
#
loop_
_entity_poly.entity_id
_entity_poly.type
_entity_poly.pdbx_seq_one_letter_code
_entity_poly.pdbx_strand_id
1 'polypeptide(L)'
;MREIHYISSETITLETLQEILSQNKILELSEEAKVNVQKCRDYLDKKMASHTAPIYGINTGFGSLYSVKISNENLSKLQENLVKSHSCGTGEEVPAEIVKMMLLLKIQSLSYGHSGVQLITLQRLVDFYNNDILPIIYTQGSLGASGDLAPLAHLSLPLIGEGVVLFEGKKVASAEILKQFNWEPIVLQSKEGLALLNGTQFMSAYGAHILIKAYKYSYLADLIGTISLEGFDGRIEPFNELIHYIRPHKGQIVTAQRITEFLDGSEIITQEKKHVQDPYSFRCMPQVHGASKDAIDYVRKVFKTEINSVTDNPNIFIEADQIISGGNFHGQPLALALDFMAIALAELGSISERRTYQLISGLRNLPAFLVDNPGLNSGFMIPQYTAASIASQNKQLATPASIDSIVSSNGQEDHVSMGANGATKALRILDNLERILAIELLNASQAIAYREPLKSSNFIEMFLSSYREVVPLVKEDRILHNDIENTVLFLSSFQIENDLLTMA
;
A
#
# COMPACT_ATOMS: atom_id res chain seq x y z
N MET A 1 9.30 -26.33 -8.24
CA MET A 1 10.24 -25.36 -8.84
C MET A 1 9.56 -23.99 -8.70
N ARG A 2 10.23 -22.96 -8.20
CA ARG A 2 9.61 -21.62 -8.09
C ARG A 2 9.36 -21.09 -9.51
N GLU A 3 8.19 -20.52 -9.76
CA GLU A 3 7.90 -19.89 -11.05
C GLU A 3 8.77 -18.65 -11.24
N ILE A 4 9.11 -18.36 -12.50
CA ILE A 4 9.98 -17.24 -12.88
C ILE A 4 9.12 -16.10 -13.40
N HIS A 5 9.37 -14.90 -12.91
CA HIS A 5 8.91 -13.65 -13.52
C HIS A 5 10.09 -12.96 -14.22
N TYR A 6 9.96 -12.75 -15.53
CA TYR A 6 10.98 -12.08 -16.31
C TYR A 6 10.82 -10.55 -16.23
N ILE A 7 11.83 -9.87 -15.71
CA ILE A 7 11.92 -8.41 -15.69
C ILE A 7 12.18 -7.92 -17.12
N SER A 8 11.24 -7.17 -17.69
CA SER A 8 11.23 -6.69 -19.08
C SER A 8 10.56 -5.32 -19.18
N SER A 9 10.40 -4.80 -20.41
CA SER A 9 9.64 -3.57 -20.67
C SER A 9 8.12 -3.73 -20.61
N GLU A 10 7.62 -4.96 -20.38
CA GLU A 10 6.19 -5.20 -20.22
C GLU A 10 5.63 -4.47 -18.99
N THR A 11 4.41 -3.95 -19.13
CA THR A 11 3.75 -3.19 -18.06
C THR A 11 3.34 -4.12 -16.92
N ILE A 12 3.91 -3.91 -15.73
CA ILE A 12 3.47 -4.58 -14.50
C ILE A 12 2.15 -3.96 -14.04
N THR A 13 1.11 -4.78 -13.88
CA THR A 13 -0.14 -4.37 -13.23
C THR A 13 -0.11 -4.68 -11.74
N LEU A 14 -1.08 -4.16 -10.99
CA LEU A 14 -1.23 -4.49 -9.59
C LEU A 14 -1.46 -5.99 -9.37
N GLU A 15 -2.22 -6.62 -10.26
CA GLU A 15 -2.50 -8.06 -10.25
C GLU A 15 -1.21 -8.86 -10.46
N THR A 16 -0.41 -8.50 -11.46
CA THR A 16 0.90 -9.13 -11.69
C THR A 16 1.81 -8.97 -10.48
N LEU A 17 1.84 -7.79 -9.86
CA LEU A 17 2.65 -7.53 -8.67
C LEU A 17 2.19 -8.39 -7.49
N GLN A 18 0.87 -8.51 -7.27
CA GLN A 18 0.30 -9.38 -6.25
C GLN A 18 0.62 -10.85 -6.54
N GLU A 19 0.55 -11.29 -7.79
CA GLU A 19 0.87 -12.66 -8.20
C GLU A 19 2.34 -13.00 -7.93
N ILE A 20 3.27 -12.11 -8.30
CA ILE A 20 4.71 -12.28 -8.07
C ILE A 20 4.97 -12.50 -6.58
N LEU A 21 4.38 -11.66 -5.73
CA LEU A 21 4.60 -11.69 -4.28
C LEU A 21 3.90 -12.88 -3.60
N SER A 22 2.63 -13.13 -3.92
CA SER A 22 1.83 -14.19 -3.27
C SER A 22 2.29 -15.59 -3.67
N GLN A 23 2.78 -15.78 -4.90
CA GLN A 23 3.32 -17.06 -5.36
C GLN A 23 4.82 -17.21 -5.09
N ASN A 24 5.45 -16.21 -4.46
CA ASN A 24 6.89 -16.16 -4.19
C ASN A 24 7.73 -16.49 -5.45
N LYS A 25 7.38 -15.86 -6.58
CA LYS A 25 8.10 -16.05 -7.84
C LYS A 25 9.53 -15.55 -7.70
N ILE A 26 10.46 -16.18 -8.41
CA ILE A 26 11.82 -15.66 -8.56
C ILE A 26 11.87 -14.69 -9.74
N LEU A 27 12.69 -13.65 -9.63
CA LEU A 27 12.94 -12.70 -10.69
C LEU A 27 14.13 -13.16 -11.54
N GLU A 28 14.00 -13.02 -12.85
CA GLU A 28 15.12 -13.16 -13.78
C GLU A 28 15.13 -11.96 -14.74
N LEU A 29 16.29 -11.40 -15.03
CA LEU A 29 16.41 -10.35 -16.04
C LEU A 29 16.18 -10.95 -17.42
N SER A 30 15.25 -10.40 -18.19
CA SER A 30 15.11 -10.75 -19.61
C SER A 30 16.38 -10.37 -20.39
N GLU A 31 16.59 -11.02 -21.54
CA GLU A 31 17.69 -10.64 -22.44
C GLU A 31 17.57 -9.17 -22.90
N GLU A 32 16.35 -8.69 -23.10
CA GLU A 32 16.07 -7.28 -23.39
C GLU A 32 16.61 -6.36 -22.28
N ALA A 33 16.23 -6.63 -21.02
CA ALA A 33 16.68 -5.83 -19.87
C ALA A 33 18.20 -5.84 -19.74
N LYS A 34 18.85 -7.00 -19.88
CA LYS A 34 20.32 -7.12 -19.85
C LYS A 34 20.97 -6.25 -20.92
N VAL A 35 20.45 -6.30 -22.16
CA VAL A 35 20.96 -5.51 -23.29
C VAL A 35 20.76 -4.01 -23.06
N ASN A 36 19.59 -3.59 -22.58
CA ASN A 36 19.29 -2.17 -22.34
C ASN A 36 20.22 -1.58 -21.26
N VAL A 37 20.40 -2.29 -20.15
CA VAL A 37 21.28 -1.87 -19.06
C VAL A 37 22.72 -1.79 -19.52
N GLN A 38 23.23 -2.82 -20.22
CA GLN A 38 24.62 -2.84 -20.69
C GLN A 38 24.89 -1.72 -21.70
N LYS A 39 24.00 -1.51 -22.68
CA LYS A 39 24.12 -0.41 -23.65
C LYS A 39 24.17 0.94 -22.97
N CYS A 40 23.33 1.16 -21.95
CA CYS A 40 23.30 2.40 -21.19
C CYS A 40 24.60 2.65 -20.42
N ARG A 41 25.17 1.60 -19.82
CA ARG A 41 26.45 1.66 -19.12
C ARG A 41 27.60 1.96 -20.08
N ASP A 42 27.70 1.21 -21.18
CA ASP A 42 28.73 1.38 -22.21
C ASP A 42 28.69 2.80 -22.82
N TYR A 43 27.49 3.30 -23.09
CA TYR A 43 27.30 4.67 -23.58
C TYR A 43 27.82 5.70 -22.56
N LEU A 44 27.46 5.55 -21.28
CA LEU A 44 27.90 6.48 -20.24
C LEU A 44 29.43 6.46 -20.10
N ASP A 45 30.05 5.29 -20.08
CA ASP A 45 31.52 5.17 -19.99
C ASP A 45 32.22 5.83 -21.19
N LYS A 46 31.71 5.60 -22.40
CA LYS A 46 32.25 6.24 -23.61
C LYS A 46 32.08 7.76 -23.58
N LYS A 47 30.93 8.26 -23.12
CA LYS A 47 30.69 9.69 -22.98
C LYS A 47 31.65 10.30 -21.95
N MET A 48 31.81 9.67 -20.79
CA MET A 48 32.71 10.14 -19.73
C MET A 48 34.19 10.10 -20.10
N ALA A 49 34.60 9.19 -20.98
CA ALA A 49 35.97 9.14 -21.49
C ALA A 49 36.32 10.33 -22.41
N SER A 50 35.33 10.91 -23.08
CA SER A 50 35.52 11.98 -24.08
C SER A 50 35.01 13.35 -23.65
N HIS A 51 34.18 13.43 -22.60
CA HIS A 51 33.50 14.63 -22.18
C HIS A 51 34.11 15.21 -20.89
N THR A 52 34.54 16.48 -20.94
CA THR A 52 35.20 17.16 -19.82
C THR A 52 34.28 18.14 -19.06
N ALA A 53 33.10 18.42 -19.61
CA ALA A 53 32.11 19.29 -19.00
C ALA A 53 31.43 18.61 -17.79
N PRO A 54 30.95 19.39 -16.80
CA PRO A 54 30.25 18.85 -15.65
C PRO A 54 28.89 18.26 -16.04
N ILE A 55 28.60 17.06 -15.56
CA ILE A 55 27.32 16.38 -15.65
C ILE A 55 26.90 16.00 -14.22
N TYR A 56 25.74 16.51 -13.81
CA TYR A 56 25.22 16.37 -12.45
C TYR A 56 25.23 14.91 -11.97
N GLY A 57 25.81 14.68 -10.80
CA GLY A 57 25.84 13.36 -10.14
C GLY A 57 26.71 12.31 -10.82
N ILE A 58 27.39 12.66 -11.93
CA ILE A 58 28.32 11.77 -12.64
C ILE A 58 29.76 12.20 -12.37
N ASN A 59 30.11 13.47 -12.59
CA ASN A 59 31.43 14.04 -12.27
C ASN A 59 31.34 15.36 -11.47
N THR A 60 30.21 15.58 -10.81
CA THR A 60 30.01 16.68 -9.85
C THR A 60 29.58 16.15 -8.48
N GLY A 61 29.58 17.01 -7.46
CA GLY A 61 28.88 16.76 -6.20
C GLY A 61 27.34 16.75 -6.35
N PHE A 62 26.66 16.50 -5.22
CA PHE A 62 25.19 16.35 -5.14
C PHE A 62 24.54 17.48 -4.31
N GLY A 63 23.24 17.67 -4.46
CA GLY A 63 22.49 18.73 -3.77
C GLY A 63 23.12 20.11 -4.01
N SER A 64 23.39 20.86 -2.94
CA SER A 64 24.04 22.19 -3.02
C SER A 64 25.47 22.18 -3.62
N LEU A 65 26.09 21.01 -3.77
CA LEU A 65 27.42 20.84 -4.36
C LEU A 65 27.38 20.51 -5.87
N TYR A 66 26.23 20.72 -6.53
CA TYR A 66 25.99 20.39 -7.94
C TYR A 66 27.01 20.98 -8.92
N SER A 67 27.71 22.06 -8.55
CA SER A 67 28.71 22.74 -9.39
C SER A 67 30.17 22.33 -9.08
N VAL A 68 30.41 21.52 -8.05
CA VAL A 68 31.76 21.11 -7.63
C VAL A 68 32.21 19.91 -8.46
N LYS A 69 33.22 20.10 -9.32
CA LYS A 69 33.78 19.04 -10.18
C LYS A 69 34.61 18.03 -9.37
N ILE A 70 34.45 16.74 -9.69
CA ILE A 70 35.17 15.63 -9.08
C ILE A 70 36.08 14.99 -10.14
N SER A 71 37.29 14.58 -9.74
CA SER A 71 38.23 13.89 -10.62
C SER A 71 37.78 12.44 -10.89
N ASN A 72 38.13 11.91 -12.06
CA ASN A 72 37.75 10.55 -12.47
C ASN A 72 38.18 9.46 -11.47
N GLU A 73 39.34 9.63 -10.84
CA GLU A 73 39.89 8.71 -9.83
C GLU A 73 39.02 8.63 -8.56
N ASN A 74 38.25 9.68 -8.26
CA ASN A 74 37.43 9.77 -7.06
C ASN A 74 35.95 9.41 -7.29
N LEU A 75 35.53 9.10 -8.52
CA LEU A 75 34.11 8.89 -8.85
C LEU A 75 33.51 7.67 -8.15
N SER A 76 34.27 6.58 -8.03
CA SER A 76 33.82 5.40 -7.29
C SER A 76 33.65 5.70 -5.81
N LYS A 77 34.65 6.36 -5.20
CA LYS A 77 34.60 6.77 -3.79
C LYS A 77 33.46 7.74 -3.51
N LEU A 78 33.17 8.64 -4.45
CA LEU A 78 32.03 9.56 -4.39
C LEU A 78 30.70 8.79 -4.27
N GLN A 79 30.50 7.73 -5.06
CA GLN A 79 29.27 6.94 -4.99
C GLN A 79 29.16 6.16 -3.67
N GLU A 80 30.24 5.53 -3.22
CA GLU A 80 30.26 4.85 -1.92
C GLU A 80 29.92 5.82 -0.78
N ASN A 81 30.54 7.00 -0.77
CA ASN A 81 30.27 8.03 0.22
C ASN A 81 28.83 8.56 0.13
N LEU A 82 28.25 8.66 -1.07
CA LEU A 82 26.86 9.06 -1.24
C LEU A 82 25.92 8.05 -0.55
N VAL A 83 26.06 6.76 -0.84
CA VAL A 83 25.25 5.71 -0.21
C VAL A 83 25.39 5.77 1.32
N LYS A 84 26.62 5.89 1.83
CA LYS A 84 26.87 5.97 3.29
C LYS A 84 26.26 7.20 3.94
N SER A 85 26.46 8.38 3.36
CA SER A 85 26.02 9.66 3.94
C SER A 85 24.51 9.87 3.86
N HIS A 86 23.82 9.22 2.92
CA HIS A 86 22.38 9.37 2.72
C HIS A 86 21.56 8.35 3.50
N SER A 87 22.18 7.30 4.04
CA SER A 87 21.54 6.31 4.93
C SER A 87 21.26 6.85 6.33
N CYS A 88 20.49 7.94 6.40
CA CYS A 88 20.11 8.64 7.62
C CYS A 88 18.63 8.45 8.00
N GLY A 89 17.95 7.47 7.40
CA GLY A 89 16.58 7.10 7.78
C GLY A 89 16.49 6.68 9.26
N THR A 90 15.35 6.98 9.90
CA THR A 90 15.07 6.68 11.32
C THR A 90 13.59 6.37 11.55
N GLY A 91 13.20 6.12 12.81
CA GLY A 91 11.84 5.74 13.19
C GLY A 91 11.63 4.23 13.19
N GLU A 92 10.37 3.82 12.96
CA GLU A 92 10.01 2.40 12.87
C GLU A 92 10.58 1.75 11.61
N GLU A 93 10.77 0.43 11.67
CA GLU A 93 11.24 -0.36 10.53
C GLU A 93 10.11 -0.54 9.51
N VAL A 94 10.46 -0.43 8.23
CA VAL A 94 9.54 -0.71 7.13
C VAL A 94 9.20 -2.21 7.13
N PRO A 95 7.91 -2.59 6.98
CA PRO A 95 7.52 -3.99 6.87
C PRO A 95 8.27 -4.74 5.76
N ALA A 96 8.66 -5.98 6.03
CA ALA A 96 9.50 -6.80 5.16
C ALA A 96 8.89 -6.99 3.76
N GLU A 97 7.56 -7.15 3.67
CA GLU A 97 6.82 -7.28 2.42
C GLU A 97 6.89 -6.00 1.58
N ILE A 98 6.94 -4.82 2.20
CA ILE A 98 7.12 -3.54 1.50
C ILE A 98 8.57 -3.41 1.03
N VAL A 99 9.56 -3.78 1.86
CA VAL A 99 10.98 -3.81 1.45
C VAL A 99 11.20 -4.72 0.24
N LYS A 100 10.60 -5.92 0.25
CA LYS A 100 10.66 -6.86 -0.88
C LYS A 100 10.06 -6.25 -2.15
N MET A 101 8.97 -5.50 -2.02
CA MET A 101 8.36 -4.75 -3.13
C MET A 101 9.25 -3.58 -3.59
N MET A 102 9.92 -2.87 -2.68
CA MET A 102 10.90 -1.82 -3.03
C MET A 102 12.06 -2.38 -3.87
N LEU A 103 12.58 -3.57 -3.52
CA LEU A 103 13.60 -4.26 -4.33
C LEU A 103 13.09 -4.53 -5.75
N LEU A 104 11.91 -5.15 -5.88
CA LEU A 104 11.30 -5.44 -7.18
C LEU A 104 11.14 -4.19 -8.03
N LEU A 105 10.56 -3.12 -7.47
CA LEU A 105 10.30 -1.88 -8.20
C LEU A 105 11.58 -1.13 -8.55
N LYS A 106 12.63 -1.23 -7.72
CA LYS A 106 13.95 -0.66 -8.05
C LYS A 106 14.60 -1.45 -9.19
N ILE A 107 14.53 -2.78 -9.15
CA ILE A 107 15.00 -3.65 -10.23
C ILE A 107 14.29 -3.29 -11.54
N GLN A 108 12.96 -3.21 -11.52
CA GLN A 108 12.15 -2.84 -12.69
C GLN A 108 12.57 -1.49 -13.27
N SER A 109 12.64 -0.45 -12.43
CA SER A 109 13.00 0.90 -12.89
C SER A 109 14.40 0.98 -13.52
N LEU A 110 15.39 0.30 -12.92
CA LEU A 110 16.75 0.26 -13.46
C LEU A 110 16.85 -0.56 -14.75
N SER A 111 16.00 -1.60 -14.90
CA SER A 111 16.01 -2.51 -16.05
C SER A 111 15.65 -1.84 -17.38
N TYR A 112 14.96 -0.70 -17.34
CA TYR A 112 14.63 0.08 -18.54
C TYR A 112 15.86 0.67 -19.25
N GLY A 113 17.03 0.69 -18.60
CA GLY A 113 18.28 1.06 -19.28
C GLY A 113 18.44 2.56 -19.54
N HIS A 114 17.95 3.41 -18.63
CA HIS A 114 18.11 4.87 -18.70
C HIS A 114 18.94 5.46 -17.54
N SER A 115 19.42 4.61 -16.63
CA SER A 115 20.00 5.01 -15.34
C SER A 115 21.52 4.84 -15.25
N GLY A 116 22.16 4.13 -16.20
CA GLY A 116 23.61 3.96 -16.26
C GLY A 116 24.19 3.05 -15.18
N VAL A 117 23.41 2.11 -14.63
CA VAL A 117 23.92 1.13 -13.67
C VAL A 117 24.67 -0.02 -14.34
N GLN A 118 25.56 -0.68 -13.60
CA GLN A 118 26.19 -1.91 -14.06
C GLN A 118 25.21 -3.09 -13.98
N LEU A 119 25.36 -4.04 -14.90
CA LEU A 119 24.56 -5.27 -14.90
C LEU A 119 24.77 -6.10 -13.62
N ILE A 120 25.99 -6.15 -13.08
CA ILE A 120 26.28 -6.87 -11.83
C ILE A 120 25.56 -6.27 -10.61
N THR A 121 25.40 -4.95 -10.57
CA THR A 121 24.65 -4.25 -9.51
C THR A 121 23.18 -4.63 -9.58
N LEU A 122 22.59 -4.60 -10.77
CA LEU A 122 21.19 -5.00 -10.98
C LEU A 122 20.98 -6.48 -10.64
N GLN A 123 21.90 -7.35 -11.05
CA GLN A 123 21.85 -8.77 -10.74
C GLN A 123 21.93 -9.02 -9.23
N ARG A 124 22.76 -8.29 -8.48
CA ARG A 124 22.82 -8.44 -7.01
C ARG A 124 21.50 -8.06 -6.32
N LEU A 125 20.79 -7.05 -6.83
CA LEU A 125 19.45 -6.71 -6.33
C LEU A 125 18.44 -7.85 -6.60
N VAL A 126 18.50 -8.45 -7.79
CA VAL A 126 17.71 -9.65 -8.12
C VAL A 126 18.05 -10.80 -7.18
N ASP A 127 19.32 -11.01 -6.87
CA ASP A 127 19.76 -12.05 -5.96
C ASP A 127 19.26 -11.78 -4.52
N PHE A 128 19.27 -10.52 -4.06
CA PHE A 128 18.68 -10.15 -2.77
C PHE A 128 17.18 -10.46 -2.71
N TYR A 129 16.43 -10.11 -3.76
CA TYR A 129 15.01 -10.43 -3.85
C TYR A 129 14.77 -11.95 -3.82
N ASN A 130 15.50 -12.72 -4.64
CA ASN A 130 15.29 -14.16 -4.82
C ASN A 130 15.65 -15.00 -3.59
N ASN A 131 16.58 -14.49 -2.76
CA ASN A 131 17.04 -15.13 -1.54
C ASN A 131 16.41 -14.55 -0.27
N ASP A 132 15.41 -13.65 -0.39
CA ASP A 132 14.77 -13.00 0.77
C ASP A 132 15.79 -12.30 1.69
N ILE A 133 16.81 -11.68 1.09
CA ILE A 133 17.78 -10.83 1.79
C ILE A 133 17.21 -9.41 1.76
N LEU A 134 16.54 -9.01 2.83
CA LEU A 134 15.75 -7.78 2.86
C LEU A 134 16.49 -6.69 3.67
N PRO A 135 16.94 -5.58 3.06
CA PRO A 135 17.58 -4.49 3.80
C PRO A 135 16.69 -3.94 4.92
N ILE A 136 17.28 -3.59 6.08
CA ILE A 136 16.56 -2.87 7.12
C ILE A 136 16.43 -1.40 6.71
N ILE A 137 15.19 -0.96 6.53
CA ILE A 137 14.82 0.39 6.09
C ILE A 137 13.91 1.00 7.15
N TYR A 138 13.93 2.32 7.26
CA TYR A 138 13.13 3.05 8.25
C TYR A 138 12.09 3.97 7.63
N THR A 139 11.04 4.24 8.38
CA THR A 139 9.84 4.97 7.95
C THR A 139 10.01 6.48 7.81
N GLN A 140 11.02 7.08 8.45
CA GLN A 140 11.25 8.53 8.46
C GLN A 140 12.55 8.90 7.75
N GLY A 141 12.53 9.99 6.97
CA GLY A 141 13.72 10.59 6.37
C GLY A 141 13.62 10.94 4.88
N SER A 142 12.65 10.38 4.14
CA SER A 142 12.39 10.79 2.75
C SER A 142 11.53 12.05 2.68
N LEU A 143 11.90 12.97 1.79
CA LEU A 143 11.11 14.15 1.41
C LEU A 143 10.26 13.92 0.16
N GLY A 144 10.46 12.79 -0.56
CA GLY A 144 9.84 12.53 -1.85
C GLY A 144 10.18 13.59 -2.93
N ALA A 145 11.37 14.19 -2.84
CA ALA A 145 11.80 15.37 -3.62
C ALA A 145 12.78 15.03 -4.72
N SER A 146 13.94 14.48 -4.34
CA SER A 146 14.98 13.88 -5.19
C SER A 146 14.82 12.36 -5.22
N GLY A 147 13.56 11.90 -5.11
CA GLY A 147 13.21 10.53 -4.79
C GLY A 147 13.32 10.22 -3.29
N ASP A 148 13.20 8.94 -2.96
CA ASP A 148 13.23 8.39 -1.62
C ASP A 148 14.66 8.11 -1.15
N LEU A 149 15.49 9.16 -1.18
CA LEU A 149 16.94 9.09 -0.97
C LEU A 149 17.35 8.27 0.26
N ALA A 150 16.87 8.63 1.45
CA ALA A 150 17.29 7.97 2.68
C ALA A 150 16.84 6.50 2.78
N PRO A 151 15.56 6.16 2.49
CA PRO A 151 15.14 4.76 2.39
C PRO A 151 15.91 3.95 1.34
N LEU A 152 16.16 4.52 0.16
CA LEU A 152 16.87 3.82 -0.92
C LEU A 152 18.37 3.73 -0.68
N ALA A 153 18.95 4.62 0.12
CA ALA A 153 20.31 4.47 0.63
C ALA A 153 20.42 3.27 1.57
N HIS A 154 19.48 3.11 2.51
CA HIS A 154 19.39 1.92 3.37
C HIS A 154 19.15 0.64 2.56
N LEU A 155 18.29 0.67 1.53
CA LEU A 155 18.11 -0.44 0.58
C LEU A 155 19.44 -0.85 -0.08
N SER A 156 20.32 0.11 -0.36
CA SER A 156 21.51 -0.08 -1.19
C SER A 156 22.79 -0.35 -0.40
N LEU A 157 22.85 0.01 0.89
CA LEU A 157 24.01 -0.26 1.76
C LEU A 157 24.52 -1.71 1.70
N PRO A 158 23.65 -2.74 1.70
CA PRO A 158 24.12 -4.13 1.67
C PRO A 158 24.88 -4.50 0.40
N LEU A 159 24.67 -3.78 -0.72
CA LEU A 159 25.42 -4.01 -1.97
C LEU A 159 26.91 -3.78 -1.77
N ILE A 160 27.28 -2.81 -0.93
CA ILE A 160 28.68 -2.46 -0.62
C ILE A 160 29.18 -3.12 0.67
N GLY A 161 28.44 -4.09 1.21
CA GLY A 161 28.80 -4.84 2.41
C GLY A 161 28.48 -4.13 3.74
N GLU A 162 27.73 -3.03 3.71
CA GLU A 162 27.42 -2.22 4.87
C GLU A 162 25.95 -2.38 5.29
N GLY A 163 25.61 -1.94 6.51
CA GLY A 163 24.23 -2.00 7.01
C GLY A 163 23.80 -3.38 7.51
N VAL A 164 22.50 -3.55 7.64
CA VAL A 164 21.85 -4.74 8.21
C VAL A 164 20.74 -5.19 7.29
N VAL A 165 20.56 -6.51 7.18
CA VAL A 165 19.46 -7.14 6.45
C VAL A 165 18.68 -8.07 7.37
N LEU A 166 17.40 -8.25 7.10
CA LEU A 166 16.60 -9.36 7.59
C LEU A 166 16.85 -10.56 6.67
N PHE A 167 17.32 -11.66 7.23
CA PHE A 167 17.53 -12.92 6.52
C PHE A 167 17.12 -14.08 7.43
N GLU A 168 16.28 -14.99 6.93
CA GLU A 168 15.71 -16.11 7.71
C GLU A 168 15.10 -15.69 9.06
N GLY A 169 14.43 -14.53 9.08
CA GLY A 169 13.78 -13.96 10.26
C GLY A 169 14.72 -13.33 11.29
N LYS A 170 16.01 -13.15 10.97
CA LYS A 170 17.01 -12.54 11.86
C LYS A 170 17.68 -11.34 11.22
N LYS A 171 18.02 -10.34 12.04
CA LYS A 171 18.84 -9.20 11.62
C LYS A 171 20.31 -9.62 11.60
N VAL A 172 20.94 -9.49 10.44
CA VAL A 172 22.31 -9.93 10.19
C VAL A 172 23.08 -8.78 9.52
N ALA A 173 24.35 -8.60 9.88
CA ALA A 173 25.21 -7.63 9.21
C ALA A 173 25.39 -8.01 7.74
N SER A 174 25.28 -7.05 6.82
CA SER A 174 25.34 -7.32 5.38
C SER A 174 26.64 -8.01 4.96
N ALA A 175 27.78 -7.64 5.56
CA ALA A 175 29.08 -8.27 5.31
C ALA A 175 29.08 -9.78 5.58
N GLU A 176 28.34 -10.24 6.59
CA GLU A 176 28.23 -11.67 6.90
C GLU A 176 27.42 -12.41 5.84
N ILE A 177 26.34 -11.79 5.35
CA ILE A 177 25.55 -12.33 4.24
C ILE A 177 26.36 -12.40 2.95
N LEU A 178 27.10 -11.35 2.61
CA LEU A 178 27.98 -11.39 1.44
C LEU A 178 28.99 -12.53 1.53
N LYS A 179 29.62 -12.72 2.69
CA LYS A 179 30.53 -13.85 2.94
C LYS A 179 29.82 -15.20 2.83
N GLN A 180 28.61 -15.34 3.39
CA GLN A 180 27.82 -16.57 3.35
C GLN A 180 27.50 -17.00 1.91
N PHE A 181 27.23 -16.05 1.02
CA PHE A 181 26.93 -16.31 -0.40
C PHE A 181 28.18 -16.29 -1.30
N ASN A 182 29.39 -16.17 -0.73
CA ASN A 182 30.66 -16.00 -1.47
C ASN A 182 30.62 -14.84 -2.48
N TRP A 183 30.01 -13.75 -2.05
CA TRP A 183 29.86 -12.53 -2.82
C TRP A 183 30.85 -11.47 -2.36
N GLU A 184 31.52 -10.84 -3.32
CA GLU A 184 32.27 -9.61 -3.03
C GLU A 184 31.31 -8.41 -2.94
N PRO A 185 31.65 -7.39 -2.13
CA PRO A 185 31.01 -6.08 -2.18
C PRO A 185 31.08 -5.47 -3.59
N ILE A 186 29.99 -4.86 -4.04
CA ILE A 186 29.93 -4.16 -5.33
C ILE A 186 30.79 -2.89 -5.25
N VAL A 187 31.71 -2.74 -6.20
CA VAL A 187 32.45 -1.48 -6.40
C VAL A 187 31.62 -0.60 -7.33
N LEU A 188 30.98 0.43 -6.77
CA LEU A 188 30.12 1.32 -7.53
C LEU A 188 30.94 2.17 -8.53
N GLN A 189 30.45 2.28 -9.76
CA GLN A 189 30.97 3.12 -10.83
C GLN A 189 30.28 4.48 -10.88
N SER A 190 30.72 5.35 -11.80
CA SER A 190 30.13 6.68 -11.99
C SER A 190 28.60 6.63 -12.10
N LYS A 191 27.92 7.55 -11.43
CA LYS A 191 26.45 7.68 -11.32
C LYS A 191 25.71 6.61 -10.50
N GLU A 192 26.29 5.43 -10.25
CA GLU A 192 25.51 4.31 -9.70
C GLU A 192 24.92 4.55 -8.31
N GLY A 193 25.67 5.22 -7.42
CA GLY A 193 25.13 5.58 -6.11
C GLY A 193 23.88 6.44 -6.25
N LEU A 194 23.89 7.41 -7.16
CA LEU A 194 22.72 8.25 -7.41
C LEU A 194 21.57 7.49 -8.07
N ALA A 195 21.85 6.61 -9.04
CA ALA A 195 20.81 5.80 -9.68
C ALA A 195 20.10 4.84 -8.70
N LEU A 196 20.83 4.33 -7.71
CA LEU A 196 20.28 3.51 -6.65
C LEU A 196 19.39 4.33 -5.70
N LEU A 197 19.80 5.54 -5.34
CA LEU A 197 19.13 6.39 -4.35
C LEU A 197 18.02 7.28 -4.91
N ASN A 198 18.11 7.74 -6.16
CA ASN A 198 17.04 8.51 -6.80
C ASN A 198 15.92 7.59 -7.29
N GLY A 199 14.69 8.03 -7.09
CA GLY A 199 13.48 7.32 -7.52
C GLY A 199 12.43 7.22 -6.42
N THR A 200 11.23 6.81 -6.78
CA THR A 200 10.04 6.90 -5.92
C THR A 200 9.61 5.55 -5.34
N GLN A 201 10.55 4.60 -5.22
CA GLN A 201 10.22 3.20 -4.92
C GLN A 201 9.72 2.96 -3.49
N PHE A 202 10.05 3.80 -2.50
CA PHE A 202 9.47 3.67 -1.17
C PHE A 202 7.99 4.05 -1.21
N MET A 203 7.67 5.23 -1.75
CA MET A 203 6.27 5.67 -1.92
C MET A 203 5.47 4.70 -2.80
N SER A 204 6.07 4.25 -3.90
CA SER A 204 5.46 3.31 -4.84
C SER A 204 5.15 1.95 -4.20
N ALA A 205 6.09 1.39 -3.42
CA ALA A 205 5.89 0.12 -2.73
C ALA A 205 4.80 0.20 -1.66
N TYR A 206 4.80 1.26 -0.85
CA TYR A 206 3.73 1.48 0.13
C TYR A 206 2.37 1.59 -0.54
N GLY A 207 2.21 2.45 -1.56
CA GLY A 207 0.90 2.63 -2.16
C GLY A 207 0.44 1.43 -2.97
N ALA A 208 1.34 0.67 -3.62
CA ALA A 208 0.99 -0.60 -4.24
C ALA A 208 0.53 -1.64 -3.19
N HIS A 209 1.24 -1.76 -2.07
CA HIS A 209 0.82 -2.63 -0.95
C HIS A 209 -0.57 -2.22 -0.40
N ILE A 210 -0.77 -0.92 -0.17
CA ILE A 210 -2.05 -0.40 0.33
C ILE A 210 -3.16 -0.65 -0.68
N LEU A 211 -2.93 -0.44 -1.98
CA LEU A 211 -3.93 -0.66 -3.03
C LEU A 211 -4.39 -2.13 -3.08
N ILE A 212 -3.46 -3.10 -3.01
CA ILE A 212 -3.79 -4.53 -2.99
C ILE A 212 -4.78 -4.83 -1.85
N LYS A 213 -4.49 -4.32 -0.65
CA LYS A 213 -5.36 -4.50 0.52
C LYS A 213 -6.63 -3.66 0.44
N ALA A 214 -6.58 -2.46 -0.12
CA ALA A 214 -7.71 -1.53 -0.19
C ALA A 214 -8.86 -2.09 -1.02
N TYR A 215 -8.60 -2.78 -2.14
CA TYR A 215 -9.67 -3.45 -2.90
C TYR A 215 -10.36 -4.53 -2.07
N LYS A 216 -9.58 -5.37 -1.36
CA LYS A 216 -10.10 -6.37 -0.44
C LYS A 216 -10.96 -5.76 0.66
N TYR A 217 -10.47 -4.73 1.36
CA TYR A 217 -11.23 -4.12 2.44
C TYR A 217 -12.40 -3.26 1.94
N SER A 218 -12.37 -2.75 0.71
CA SER A 218 -13.52 -2.11 0.07
C SER A 218 -14.64 -3.12 -0.22
N TYR A 219 -14.30 -4.32 -0.69
CA TYR A 219 -15.26 -5.42 -0.84
C TYR A 219 -15.82 -5.86 0.51
N LEU A 220 -14.96 -6.08 1.50
CA LEU A 220 -15.38 -6.47 2.85
C LEU A 220 -16.25 -5.39 3.51
N ALA A 221 -16.02 -4.11 3.26
CA ALA A 221 -16.87 -3.04 3.76
C ALA A 221 -18.31 -3.14 3.21
N ASP A 222 -18.49 -3.55 1.95
CA ASP A 222 -19.82 -3.79 1.38
C ASP A 222 -20.47 -5.02 2.03
N LEU A 223 -19.73 -6.12 2.17
CA LEU A 223 -20.25 -7.35 2.77
C LEU A 223 -20.63 -7.13 4.24
N ILE A 224 -19.72 -6.62 5.05
CA ILE A 224 -19.94 -6.37 6.47
C ILE A 224 -21.06 -5.33 6.66
N GLY A 225 -21.09 -4.28 5.84
CA GLY A 225 -22.18 -3.31 5.83
C GLY A 225 -23.54 -3.93 5.50
N THR A 226 -23.57 -4.94 4.62
CA THR A 226 -24.78 -5.70 4.28
C THR A 226 -25.25 -6.58 5.44
N ILE A 227 -24.33 -7.27 6.12
CA ILE A 227 -24.65 -8.04 7.32
C ILE A 227 -25.19 -7.11 8.42
N SER A 228 -24.58 -5.94 8.59
CA SER A 228 -25.06 -4.90 9.50
C SER A 228 -26.46 -4.40 9.11
N LEU A 229 -26.73 -4.23 7.80
CA LEU A 229 -28.04 -3.80 7.31
C LEU A 229 -29.13 -4.80 7.72
N GLU A 230 -28.89 -6.10 7.55
CA GLU A 230 -29.85 -7.14 7.97
C GLU A 230 -29.96 -7.23 9.49
N GLY A 231 -28.83 -7.21 10.19
CA GLY A 231 -28.77 -7.14 11.64
C GLY A 231 -29.60 -5.97 12.18
N PHE A 232 -29.60 -4.82 11.51
CA PHE A 232 -30.39 -3.64 11.89
C PHE A 232 -31.85 -3.67 11.43
N ASP A 233 -32.30 -4.70 10.70
CA ASP A 233 -33.61 -4.73 10.03
C ASP A 233 -33.77 -3.56 9.03
N GLY A 234 -32.77 -3.35 8.17
CA GLY A 234 -32.78 -2.29 7.16
C GLY A 234 -33.64 -2.59 5.92
N ARG A 235 -33.71 -1.61 5.02
CA ARG A 235 -34.47 -1.61 3.77
C ARG A 235 -33.61 -1.90 2.55
N ILE A 236 -34.17 -2.64 1.59
CA ILE A 236 -33.52 -2.95 0.30
C ILE A 236 -33.70 -1.84 -0.75
N GLU A 237 -34.75 -1.01 -0.64
CA GLU A 237 -35.07 -0.01 -1.66
C GLU A 237 -33.93 0.99 -1.98
N PRO A 238 -33.10 1.43 -1.00
CA PRO A 238 -31.97 2.31 -1.29
C PRO A 238 -30.91 1.75 -2.26
N PHE A 239 -30.92 0.43 -2.49
CA PHE A 239 -29.96 -0.27 -3.35
C PHE A 239 -30.54 -0.58 -4.74
N ASN A 240 -31.76 -0.10 -5.02
CA ASN A 240 -32.41 -0.30 -6.31
C ASN A 240 -31.61 0.38 -7.44
N GLU A 241 -31.33 -0.38 -8.50
CA GLU A 241 -30.54 0.05 -9.65
C GLU A 241 -31.04 1.36 -10.29
N LEU A 242 -32.35 1.63 -10.29
CA LEU A 242 -32.93 2.84 -10.89
C LEU A 242 -32.44 4.11 -10.18
N ILE A 243 -32.22 4.07 -8.86
CA ILE A 243 -31.66 5.19 -8.09
C ILE A 243 -30.23 5.48 -8.55
N HIS A 244 -29.48 4.43 -8.86
CA HIS A 244 -28.06 4.54 -9.15
C HIS A 244 -27.80 4.82 -10.63
N TYR A 245 -28.68 4.41 -11.54
CA TYR A 245 -28.59 4.76 -12.96
C TYR A 245 -28.90 6.23 -13.25
N ILE A 246 -29.74 6.90 -12.47
CA ILE A 246 -29.98 8.35 -12.60
C ILE A 246 -28.89 9.21 -11.94
N ARG A 247 -27.93 8.58 -11.23
CA ARG A 247 -26.72 9.20 -10.69
C ARG A 247 -25.51 8.26 -10.88
N PRO A 248 -25.01 8.09 -12.11
CA PRO A 248 -24.22 6.92 -12.51
C PRO A 248 -22.72 7.06 -12.17
N HIS A 249 -22.40 7.29 -10.90
CA HIS A 249 -21.03 7.10 -10.42
C HIS A 249 -20.71 5.60 -10.41
N LYS A 250 -19.57 5.21 -11.00
CA LYS A 250 -19.22 3.79 -11.21
C LYS A 250 -19.20 3.03 -9.89
N GLY A 251 -18.46 3.51 -8.91
CA GLY A 251 -18.39 2.89 -7.59
C GLY A 251 -19.74 2.81 -6.88
N GLN A 252 -20.63 3.79 -7.11
CA GLN A 252 -21.98 3.78 -6.53
C GLN A 252 -22.84 2.66 -7.11
N ILE A 253 -22.82 2.49 -8.43
CA ILE A 253 -23.53 1.40 -9.13
C ILE A 253 -23.01 0.05 -8.66
N VAL A 254 -21.69 -0.15 -8.69
CA VAL A 254 -21.04 -1.41 -8.29
C VAL A 254 -21.38 -1.75 -6.84
N THR A 255 -21.33 -0.78 -5.92
CA THR A 255 -21.67 -1.02 -4.52
C THR A 255 -23.12 -1.45 -4.36
N ALA A 256 -24.06 -0.77 -5.01
CA ALA A 256 -25.48 -1.12 -4.90
C ALA A 256 -25.76 -2.52 -5.45
N GLN A 257 -25.23 -2.82 -6.64
CA GLN A 257 -25.35 -4.14 -7.26
C GLN A 257 -24.82 -5.24 -6.33
N ARG A 258 -23.61 -5.06 -5.81
CA ARG A 258 -22.99 -6.05 -4.91
C ARG A 258 -23.80 -6.28 -3.64
N ILE A 259 -24.33 -5.22 -3.03
CA ILE A 259 -25.20 -5.34 -1.85
C ILE A 259 -26.47 -6.12 -2.21
N THR A 260 -27.10 -5.86 -3.36
CA THR A 260 -28.28 -6.63 -3.78
C THR A 260 -27.96 -8.10 -4.06
N GLU A 261 -26.79 -8.40 -4.64
CA GLU A 261 -26.32 -9.77 -4.87
C GLU A 261 -26.09 -10.52 -3.54
N PHE A 262 -25.48 -9.87 -2.55
CA PHE A 262 -25.29 -10.45 -1.22
C PHE A 262 -26.61 -10.73 -0.50
N LEU A 263 -27.67 -10.00 -0.81
CA LEU A 263 -29.00 -10.13 -0.19
C LEU A 263 -29.91 -11.12 -0.91
N ASP A 264 -29.47 -11.70 -2.02
CA ASP A 264 -30.32 -12.60 -2.82
C ASP A 264 -30.82 -13.80 -2.00
N GLY A 265 -32.13 -13.98 -1.96
CA GLY A 265 -32.79 -15.01 -1.17
C GLY A 265 -32.91 -14.77 0.34
N SER A 266 -32.56 -13.59 0.86
CA SER A 266 -32.71 -13.28 2.29
C SER A 266 -34.18 -13.11 2.73
N GLU A 267 -34.57 -13.79 3.81
CA GLU A 267 -35.85 -13.60 4.49
C GLU A 267 -35.84 -12.35 5.39
N ILE A 268 -34.67 -12.03 5.97
CA ILE A 268 -34.52 -10.88 6.89
C ILE A 268 -34.76 -9.56 6.16
N ILE A 269 -34.21 -9.39 4.95
CA ILE A 269 -34.35 -8.14 4.22
C ILE A 269 -35.75 -7.97 3.61
N THR A 270 -36.40 -9.08 3.24
CA THR A 270 -37.70 -9.09 2.56
C THR A 270 -38.91 -8.95 3.49
N GLN A 271 -38.72 -9.11 4.80
CA GLN A 271 -39.79 -8.92 5.78
C GLN A 271 -40.39 -7.51 5.73
N GLU A 272 -41.65 -7.37 6.17
CA GLU A 272 -42.32 -6.07 6.21
C GLU A 272 -41.65 -5.10 7.19
N LYS A 273 -41.26 -3.93 6.70
CA LYS A 273 -40.52 -2.92 7.47
C LYS A 273 -41.48 -1.89 8.07
N LYS A 274 -41.49 -1.76 9.40
CA LYS A 274 -42.30 -0.75 10.14
C LYS A 274 -41.91 0.70 9.86
N HIS A 275 -40.71 0.92 9.36
CA HIS A 275 -40.13 2.24 9.16
C HIS A 275 -40.10 2.61 7.69
N VAL A 276 -40.07 3.91 7.41
CA VAL A 276 -40.07 4.43 6.03
C VAL A 276 -38.65 4.56 5.48
N GLN A 277 -37.67 4.87 6.32
CA GLN A 277 -36.28 5.07 5.91
C GLN A 277 -35.30 4.59 6.99
N ASP A 278 -34.07 4.32 6.55
CA ASP A 278 -32.94 4.03 7.42
C ASP A 278 -32.01 5.23 7.63
N PRO A 279 -31.22 5.21 8.72
CA PRO A 279 -30.08 6.11 8.90
C PRO A 279 -29.12 6.08 7.71
N TYR A 280 -28.43 7.20 7.48
CA TYR A 280 -27.57 7.37 6.31
C TYR A 280 -26.39 6.39 6.30
N SER A 281 -25.93 5.92 7.47
CA SER A 281 -24.86 4.91 7.56
C SER A 281 -25.20 3.60 6.86
N PHE A 282 -26.48 3.30 6.69
CA PHE A 282 -26.99 2.17 5.90
C PHE A 282 -27.47 2.63 4.51
N ARG A 283 -28.37 3.62 4.49
CA ARG A 283 -29.05 4.07 3.27
C ARG A 283 -28.10 4.67 2.23
N CYS A 284 -26.99 5.24 2.68
CA CYS A 284 -26.02 5.92 1.82
C CYS A 284 -24.76 5.08 1.56
N MET A 285 -24.76 3.77 1.88
CA MET A 285 -23.61 2.89 1.59
C MET A 285 -23.18 2.96 0.12
N PRO A 286 -24.08 2.92 -0.90
CA PRO A 286 -23.67 3.04 -2.30
C PRO A 286 -22.91 4.34 -2.58
N GLN A 287 -23.37 5.46 -2.05
CA GLN A 287 -22.80 6.77 -2.31
C GLN A 287 -21.44 6.93 -1.62
N VAL A 288 -21.31 6.49 -0.37
CA VAL A 288 -20.09 6.67 0.42
C VAL A 288 -19.04 5.62 0.05
N HIS A 289 -19.39 4.33 0.06
CA HIS A 289 -18.43 3.30 -0.34
C HIS A 289 -18.08 3.44 -1.82
N GLY A 290 -19.03 3.83 -2.67
CA GLY A 290 -18.80 4.07 -4.09
C GLY A 290 -17.83 5.22 -4.36
N ALA A 291 -17.93 6.33 -3.63
CA ALA A 291 -16.96 7.42 -3.74
C ALA A 291 -15.54 6.98 -3.34
N SER A 292 -15.41 6.18 -2.27
CA SER A 292 -14.11 5.61 -1.88
C SER A 292 -13.56 4.65 -2.94
N LYS A 293 -14.40 3.85 -3.59
CA LYS A 293 -13.99 2.97 -4.69
C LYS A 293 -13.48 3.77 -5.89
N ASP A 294 -14.21 4.81 -6.31
CA ASP A 294 -13.79 5.68 -7.41
C ASP A 294 -12.44 6.36 -7.12
N ALA A 295 -12.19 6.75 -5.87
CA ALA A 295 -10.91 7.28 -5.43
C ALA A 295 -9.78 6.23 -5.49
N ILE A 296 -10.01 5.02 -4.98
CA ILE A 296 -9.05 3.90 -5.05
C ILE A 296 -8.69 3.59 -6.51
N ASP A 297 -9.67 3.61 -7.42
CA ASP A 297 -9.47 3.41 -8.86
C ASP A 297 -8.62 4.50 -9.50
N TYR A 298 -8.80 5.77 -9.10
CA TYR A 298 -7.94 6.86 -9.54
C TYR A 298 -6.49 6.64 -9.10
N VAL A 299 -6.30 6.29 -7.82
CA VAL A 299 -4.97 6.05 -7.23
C VAL A 299 -4.28 4.88 -7.95
N ARG A 300 -5.01 3.80 -8.25
CA ARG A 300 -4.50 2.69 -9.05
C ARG A 300 -3.92 3.13 -10.39
N LYS A 301 -4.57 4.07 -11.09
CA LYS A 301 -4.07 4.57 -12.40
C LYS A 301 -2.75 5.33 -12.26
N VAL A 302 -2.64 6.18 -11.23
CA VAL A 302 -1.40 6.92 -10.93
C VAL A 302 -0.27 5.93 -10.60
N PHE A 303 -0.52 4.99 -9.70
CA PHE A 303 0.48 4.00 -9.29
C PHE A 303 0.88 3.05 -10.42
N LYS A 304 -0.06 2.62 -11.27
CA LYS A 304 0.26 1.81 -12.45
C LYS A 304 1.25 2.52 -13.38
N THR A 305 1.12 3.84 -13.51
CA THR A 305 2.05 4.63 -14.33
C THR A 305 3.42 4.71 -13.65
N GLU A 306 3.45 5.05 -12.36
CA GLU A 306 4.69 5.27 -11.62
C GLU A 306 5.54 3.99 -11.49
N ILE A 307 4.95 2.84 -11.13
CA ILE A 307 5.70 1.59 -10.97
C ILE A 307 6.34 1.11 -12.27
N ASN A 308 5.89 1.63 -13.41
CA ASN A 308 6.41 1.36 -14.74
C ASN A 308 7.24 2.52 -15.32
N SER A 309 7.68 3.47 -14.51
CA SER A 309 8.42 4.67 -14.95
C SER A 309 9.90 4.63 -14.59
N VAL A 310 10.71 5.42 -15.32
CA VAL A 310 12.09 5.74 -14.95
C VAL A 310 12.09 6.99 -14.09
N THR A 311 12.41 6.82 -12.80
CA THR A 311 12.28 7.89 -11.78
C THR A 311 13.64 8.36 -11.25
N ASP A 312 14.77 7.90 -11.79
CA ASP A 312 16.09 8.38 -11.40
C ASP A 312 16.51 9.64 -12.19
N ASN A 313 17.66 10.23 -11.86
CA ASN A 313 18.22 11.40 -12.55
C ASN A 313 19.76 11.40 -12.49
N PRO A 314 20.47 11.99 -13.49
CA PRO A 314 19.98 12.34 -14.83
C PRO A 314 19.62 11.09 -15.64
N ASN A 315 18.77 11.25 -16.67
CA ASN A 315 18.41 10.16 -17.56
C ASN A 315 19.27 10.15 -18.82
N ILE A 316 19.56 8.95 -19.32
CA ILE A 316 20.44 8.71 -20.46
C ILE A 316 19.61 8.32 -21.67
N PHE A 317 19.76 9.05 -22.77
CA PHE A 317 19.05 8.81 -24.03
C PHE A 317 20.06 8.52 -25.13
N ILE A 318 20.37 7.23 -25.31
CA ILE A 318 21.43 6.76 -26.21
C ILE A 318 21.17 7.20 -27.64
N GLU A 319 19.96 6.97 -28.16
CA GLU A 319 19.57 7.30 -29.53
C GLU A 319 19.61 8.81 -29.83
N ALA A 320 19.42 9.64 -28.79
CA ALA A 320 19.52 11.09 -28.90
C ALA A 320 20.95 11.63 -28.62
N ASP A 321 21.90 10.77 -28.26
CA ASP A 321 23.24 11.13 -27.78
C ASP A 321 23.21 12.16 -26.63
N GLN A 322 22.24 12.02 -25.72
CA GLN A 322 21.96 12.99 -24.65
C GLN A 322 21.99 12.37 -23.25
N ILE A 323 22.44 13.18 -22.28
CA ILE A 323 22.27 12.94 -20.84
C ILE A 323 21.57 14.17 -20.30
N ILE A 324 20.35 13.99 -19.80
CA ILE A 324 19.45 15.09 -19.47
C ILE A 324 19.16 15.06 -17.97
N SER A 325 19.42 16.17 -17.29
CA SER A 325 18.93 16.36 -15.91
C SER A 325 17.49 16.87 -15.97
N GLY A 326 16.59 16.15 -15.31
CA GLY A 326 15.18 16.48 -15.15
C GLY A 326 14.73 16.36 -13.69
N GLY A 327 13.44 16.11 -13.49
CA GLY A 327 12.80 16.02 -12.17
C GLY A 327 11.89 14.81 -12.01
N ASN A 328 12.10 13.73 -12.77
CA ASN A 328 11.25 12.52 -12.72
C ASN A 328 11.28 11.80 -11.36
N PHE A 329 12.19 12.20 -10.48
CA PHE A 329 12.27 11.72 -9.10
C PHE A 329 11.24 12.35 -8.15
N HIS A 330 10.52 13.40 -8.58
CA HIS A 330 9.68 14.21 -7.69
C HIS A 330 8.30 13.54 -7.51
N GLY A 331 8.03 13.04 -6.31
CA GLY A 331 6.88 12.18 -6.03
C GLY A 331 5.51 12.87 -5.91
N GLN A 332 5.31 14.05 -6.50
CA GLN A 332 4.05 14.81 -6.33
C GLN A 332 2.82 14.02 -6.79
N PRO A 333 2.85 13.30 -7.93
CA PRO A 333 1.71 12.48 -8.36
C PRO A 333 1.34 11.43 -7.31
N LEU A 334 2.34 10.76 -6.74
CA LEU A 334 2.15 9.77 -5.68
C LEU A 334 1.64 10.42 -4.39
N ALA A 335 2.20 11.55 -3.97
CA ALA A 335 1.84 12.22 -2.73
C ALA A 335 0.35 12.62 -2.71
N LEU A 336 -0.13 13.24 -3.79
CA LEU A 336 -1.54 13.60 -3.95
C LEU A 336 -2.44 12.35 -3.97
N ALA A 337 -2.01 11.30 -4.66
CA ALA A 337 -2.77 10.05 -4.73
C ALA A 337 -2.84 9.32 -3.38
N LEU A 338 -1.74 9.29 -2.61
CA LEU A 338 -1.68 8.73 -1.27
C LEU A 338 -2.57 9.48 -0.28
N ASP A 339 -2.59 10.82 -0.35
CA ASP A 339 -3.51 11.63 0.45
C ASP A 339 -4.97 11.36 0.08
N PHE A 340 -5.28 11.23 -1.20
CA PHE A 340 -6.64 10.93 -1.64
C PHE A 340 -7.07 9.51 -1.21
N MET A 341 -6.16 8.53 -1.28
CA MET A 341 -6.38 7.17 -0.76
C MET A 341 -6.62 7.18 0.75
N ALA A 342 -5.82 7.92 1.51
CA ALA A 342 -5.97 8.08 2.95
C ALA A 342 -7.36 8.61 3.33
N ILE A 343 -7.86 9.63 2.63
CA ILE A 343 -9.21 10.18 2.81
C ILE A 343 -10.28 9.13 2.49
N ALA A 344 -10.14 8.43 1.35
CA ALA A 344 -11.11 7.42 0.91
C ALA A 344 -11.23 6.25 1.90
N LEU A 345 -10.11 5.76 2.43
CA LEU A 345 -10.08 4.69 3.43
C LEU A 345 -10.61 5.15 4.80
N ALA A 346 -10.33 6.40 5.19
CA ALA A 346 -10.85 6.98 6.41
C ALA A 346 -12.39 7.08 6.39
N GLU A 347 -12.98 7.43 5.25
CA GLU A 347 -14.44 7.53 5.11
C GLU A 347 -15.15 6.16 5.16
N LEU A 348 -14.53 5.09 4.65
CA LEU A 348 -15.05 3.72 4.85
C LEU A 348 -15.10 3.36 6.35
N GLY A 349 -14.06 3.72 7.11
CA GLY A 349 -14.04 3.51 8.56
C GLY A 349 -15.05 4.36 9.31
N SER A 350 -15.20 5.63 8.91
CA SER A 350 -16.16 6.58 9.48
C SER A 350 -17.60 6.07 9.38
N ILE A 351 -18.04 5.64 8.19
CA ILE A 351 -19.40 5.12 8.01
C ILE A 351 -19.62 3.74 8.67
N SER A 352 -18.60 2.88 8.68
CA SER A 352 -18.62 1.59 9.37
C SER A 352 -18.85 1.76 10.88
N GLU A 353 -18.11 2.67 11.51
CA GLU A 353 -18.27 2.95 12.94
C GLU A 353 -19.67 3.49 13.27
N ARG A 354 -20.26 4.30 12.38
CA ARG A 354 -21.66 4.74 12.54
C ARG A 354 -22.64 3.57 12.47
N ARG A 355 -22.42 2.55 11.64
CA ARG A 355 -23.24 1.33 11.64
C ARG A 355 -23.04 0.50 12.91
N THR A 356 -21.81 0.38 13.40
CA THR A 356 -21.53 -0.24 14.72
C THR A 356 -22.37 0.41 15.82
N TYR A 357 -22.38 1.75 15.88
CA TYR A 357 -23.20 2.48 16.85
C TYR A 357 -24.70 2.19 16.70
N GLN A 358 -25.22 2.15 15.47
CA GLN A 358 -26.65 1.87 15.23
C GLN A 358 -27.03 0.46 15.74
N LEU A 359 -26.19 -0.55 15.50
CA LEU A 359 -26.46 -1.92 15.95
C LEU A 359 -26.56 -2.02 17.48
N ILE A 360 -25.66 -1.36 18.22
CA ILE A 360 -25.63 -1.44 19.68
C ILE A 360 -26.66 -0.55 20.39
N SER A 361 -27.36 0.32 19.65
CA SER A 361 -28.23 1.36 20.20
C SER A 361 -29.51 0.86 20.87
N GLY A 362 -29.85 -0.43 20.75
CA GLY A 362 -31.10 -1.00 21.26
C GLY A 362 -32.33 -0.64 20.42
N LEU A 363 -32.13 -0.17 19.19
CA LEU A 363 -33.20 0.10 18.23
C LEU A 363 -33.59 -1.17 17.47
N ARG A 364 -34.72 -1.13 16.75
CA ARG A 364 -35.12 -2.19 15.79
C ARG A 364 -35.20 -3.59 16.43
N ASN A 365 -35.74 -3.67 17.64
CA ASN A 365 -35.87 -4.91 18.42
C ASN A 365 -34.52 -5.60 18.71
N LEU A 366 -33.40 -4.88 18.69
CA LEU A 366 -32.13 -5.37 19.21
C LEU A 366 -32.05 -5.05 20.71
N PRO A 367 -31.42 -5.92 21.53
CA PRO A 367 -31.10 -5.55 22.90
C PRO A 367 -30.04 -4.45 22.92
N ALA A 368 -30.08 -3.59 23.95
CA ALA A 368 -29.04 -2.60 24.16
C ALA A 368 -27.67 -3.29 24.27
N PHE A 369 -26.70 -2.79 23.52
CA PHE A 369 -25.33 -3.34 23.46
C PHE A 369 -25.23 -4.80 23.02
N LEU A 370 -26.26 -5.33 22.34
CA LEU A 370 -26.30 -6.67 21.73
C LEU A 370 -25.96 -7.82 22.70
N VAL A 371 -26.40 -7.71 23.96
CA VAL A 371 -26.12 -8.70 25.00
C VAL A 371 -27.37 -9.01 25.83
N ASP A 372 -27.39 -10.20 26.42
CA ASP A 372 -28.43 -10.62 27.35
C ASP A 372 -28.23 -9.96 28.72
N ASN A 373 -29.32 -9.67 29.43
CA ASN A 373 -29.32 -9.01 30.75
C ASN A 373 -28.48 -7.71 30.82
N PRO A 374 -28.81 -6.69 30.00
CA PRO A 374 -28.08 -5.42 30.00
C PRO A 374 -28.13 -4.77 31.39
N GLY A 375 -26.98 -4.27 31.86
CA GLY A 375 -26.80 -3.70 33.20
C GLY A 375 -25.99 -4.60 34.13
N LEU A 376 -26.12 -5.93 33.99
CA LEU A 376 -25.12 -6.87 34.51
C LEU A 376 -23.98 -7.05 33.50
N ASN A 377 -24.33 -7.22 32.22
CA ASN A 377 -23.39 -7.26 31.11
C ASN A 377 -23.32 -5.90 30.41
N SER A 378 -22.12 -5.52 29.99
CA SER A 378 -21.83 -4.33 29.17
C SER A 378 -21.87 -4.64 27.67
N GLY A 379 -21.71 -5.92 27.29
CA GLY A 379 -21.77 -6.38 25.91
C GLY A 379 -20.81 -5.63 24.99
N PHE A 380 -21.33 -5.14 23.87
CA PHE A 380 -20.55 -4.47 22.85
C PHE A 380 -20.40 -2.95 23.03
N MET A 381 -20.68 -2.43 24.23
CA MET A 381 -20.52 -1.00 24.54
C MET A 381 -19.08 -0.51 24.28
N ILE A 382 -18.08 -1.18 24.86
CA ILE A 382 -16.68 -0.73 24.80
C ILE A 382 -16.00 -1.01 23.45
N PRO A 383 -16.28 -2.12 22.72
CA PRO A 383 -15.85 -2.25 21.33
C PRO A 383 -16.22 -1.04 20.46
N GLN A 384 -17.41 -0.45 20.64
CA GLN A 384 -17.77 0.76 19.91
C GLN A 384 -16.90 1.97 20.30
N TYR A 385 -16.45 2.09 21.56
CA TYR A 385 -15.53 3.17 21.97
C TYR A 385 -14.18 3.01 21.28
N THR A 386 -13.69 1.78 21.16
CA THR A 386 -12.48 1.45 20.42
C THR A 386 -12.62 1.86 18.95
N ALA A 387 -13.70 1.46 18.27
CA ALA A 387 -13.95 1.85 16.88
C ALA A 387 -14.05 3.38 16.71
N ALA A 388 -14.74 4.07 17.61
CA ALA A 388 -14.88 5.52 17.60
C ALA A 388 -13.53 6.24 17.78
N SER A 389 -12.68 5.76 18.69
CA SER A 389 -11.34 6.29 18.91
C SER A 389 -10.47 6.14 17.65
N ILE A 390 -10.48 4.95 17.04
CA ILE A 390 -9.71 4.66 15.81
C ILE A 390 -10.21 5.51 14.63
N ALA A 391 -11.53 5.59 14.43
CA ALA A 391 -12.13 6.42 13.38
C ALA A 391 -11.80 7.91 13.58
N SER A 392 -11.74 8.38 14.84
CA SER A 392 -11.31 9.74 15.16
C SER A 392 -9.83 9.99 14.86
N GLN A 393 -8.95 9.02 15.16
CA GLN A 393 -7.53 9.11 14.79
C GLN A 393 -7.34 9.22 13.28
N ASN A 394 -8.11 8.47 12.48
CA ASN A 394 -8.05 8.53 11.01
C ASN A 394 -8.34 9.94 10.48
N LYS A 395 -9.20 10.73 11.14
CA LYS A 395 -9.47 12.13 10.74
C LYS A 395 -8.21 13.01 10.81
N GLN A 396 -7.38 12.80 11.82
CA GLN A 396 -6.13 13.54 11.98
C GLN A 396 -5.10 13.09 10.93
N LEU A 397 -4.96 11.78 10.73
CA LEU A 397 -4.05 11.19 9.74
C LEU A 397 -4.43 11.52 8.29
N ALA A 398 -5.71 11.78 8.02
CA ALA A 398 -6.20 12.16 6.69
C ALA A 398 -5.81 13.59 6.27
N THR A 399 -5.19 14.38 7.15
CA THR A 399 -4.64 15.69 6.79
C THR A 399 -3.59 15.51 5.67
N PRO A 400 -3.70 16.22 4.53
CA PRO A 400 -2.79 16.02 3.41
C PRO A 400 -1.33 16.32 3.76
N ALA A 401 -0.42 15.39 3.46
CA ALA A 401 1.02 15.63 3.56
C ALA A 401 1.55 16.36 2.33
N SER A 402 0.93 16.15 1.16
CA SER A 402 1.35 16.65 -0.14
C SER A 402 1.23 18.15 -0.36
N ILE A 403 0.61 18.87 0.59
CA ILE A 403 0.48 20.33 0.58
C ILE A 403 1.56 21.02 1.41
N ASP A 404 2.40 20.24 2.11
CA ASP A 404 3.53 20.76 2.88
C ASP A 404 4.84 20.59 2.10
N SER A 405 5.77 21.51 2.31
CA SER A 405 7.09 21.49 1.68
C SER A 405 8.07 22.30 2.52
N ILE A 406 9.24 21.73 2.82
CA ILE A 406 10.31 22.38 3.58
C ILE A 406 11.57 22.39 2.72
N VAL A 407 12.11 23.59 2.50
CA VAL A 407 13.32 23.81 1.70
C VAL A 407 14.53 23.12 2.34
N SER A 408 15.25 22.32 1.56
CA SER A 408 16.50 21.66 1.95
C SER A 408 17.67 22.09 1.06
N SER A 409 18.87 21.58 1.37
CA SER A 409 20.05 21.68 0.51
C SER A 409 20.39 23.12 0.07
N ASN A 410 20.34 24.07 1.02
CA ASN A 410 20.63 25.49 0.81
C ASN A 410 19.76 26.16 -0.29
N GLY A 411 18.50 25.76 -0.42
CA GLY A 411 17.58 26.33 -1.41
C GLY A 411 17.65 25.67 -2.78
N GLN A 412 18.47 24.62 -2.96
CA GLN A 412 18.51 23.87 -4.22
C GLN A 412 17.34 22.89 -4.35
N GLU A 413 16.88 22.34 -3.22
CA GLU A 413 15.69 21.49 -3.13
C GLU A 413 14.61 22.32 -2.42
N ASP A 414 14.02 23.25 -3.16
CA ASP A 414 13.11 24.28 -2.65
C ASP A 414 11.64 23.87 -2.63
N HIS A 415 11.29 22.81 -3.36
CA HIS A 415 9.98 22.19 -3.35
C HIS A 415 10.09 20.67 -3.27
N VAL A 416 9.31 20.08 -2.37
CA VAL A 416 9.28 18.63 -2.11
C VAL A 416 7.84 18.12 -2.02
N SER A 417 7.62 16.83 -2.23
CA SER A 417 6.25 16.27 -2.24
C SER A 417 5.74 15.79 -0.88
N MET A 418 6.64 15.50 0.07
CA MET A 418 6.32 14.82 1.33
C MET A 418 5.56 13.49 1.15
N GLY A 419 5.65 12.86 -0.03
CA GLY A 419 4.87 11.66 -0.35
C GLY A 419 5.22 10.45 0.52
N ALA A 420 6.43 10.38 1.10
CA ALA A 420 6.79 9.34 2.06
C ALA A 420 6.00 9.43 3.38
N ASN A 421 5.70 10.66 3.85
CA ASN A 421 4.78 10.86 4.97
C ASN A 421 3.34 10.48 4.58
N GLY A 422 2.96 10.80 3.34
CA GLY A 422 1.71 10.34 2.72
C GLY A 422 1.56 8.82 2.72
N ALA A 423 2.65 8.11 2.41
CA ALA A 423 2.69 6.65 2.32
C ALA A 423 2.51 5.98 3.69
N THR A 424 3.28 6.39 4.68
CA THR A 424 3.25 5.78 6.02
C THR A 424 1.94 6.06 6.76
N LYS A 425 1.39 7.28 6.65
CA LYS A 425 0.08 7.60 7.25
C LYS A 425 -1.08 6.86 6.56
N ALA A 426 -1.01 6.66 5.24
CA ALA A 426 -2.02 5.90 4.50
C ALA A 426 -2.03 4.42 4.92
N LEU A 427 -0.86 3.81 5.14
CA LEU A 427 -0.78 2.46 5.70
C LEU A 427 -1.42 2.39 7.09
N ARG A 428 -1.13 3.37 7.96
CA ARG A 428 -1.74 3.43 9.30
C ARG A 428 -3.27 3.54 9.25
N ILE A 429 -3.81 4.32 8.32
CA ILE A 429 -5.27 4.43 8.12
C ILE A 429 -5.85 3.10 7.63
N LEU A 430 -5.17 2.40 6.73
CA LEU A 430 -5.58 1.07 6.30
C LEU A 430 -5.65 0.11 7.49
N ASP A 431 -4.60 0.00 8.29
CA ASP A 431 -4.55 -0.90 9.47
C ASP A 431 -5.65 -0.56 10.51
N ASN A 432 -5.99 0.73 10.60
CA ASN A 432 -7.10 1.22 11.42
C ASN A 432 -8.46 0.82 10.82
N LEU A 433 -8.64 0.91 9.50
CA LEU A 433 -9.84 0.46 8.79
C LEU A 433 -10.10 -1.04 9.02
N GLU A 434 -9.06 -1.88 8.98
CA GLU A 434 -9.20 -3.32 9.25
C GLU A 434 -9.84 -3.59 10.61
N ARG A 435 -9.39 -2.87 11.64
CA ARG A 435 -9.89 -2.99 13.02
C ARG A 435 -11.31 -2.46 13.15
N ILE A 436 -11.64 -1.35 12.50
CA ILE A 436 -13.00 -0.80 12.50
C ILE A 436 -13.97 -1.80 11.86
N LEU A 437 -13.61 -2.35 10.68
CA LEU A 437 -14.42 -3.36 9.99
C LEU A 437 -14.54 -4.67 10.81
N ALA A 438 -13.47 -5.09 11.48
CA ALA A 438 -13.51 -6.23 12.39
C ALA A 438 -14.51 -6.02 13.54
N ILE A 439 -14.51 -4.84 14.16
CA ILE A 439 -15.48 -4.50 15.21
C ILE A 439 -16.89 -4.44 14.64
N GLU A 440 -17.09 -3.90 13.44
CA GLU A 440 -18.40 -3.90 12.79
C GLU A 440 -18.89 -5.34 12.54
N LEU A 441 -18.06 -6.22 11.97
CA LEU A 441 -18.43 -7.62 11.73
C LEU A 441 -18.79 -8.36 13.01
N LEU A 442 -18.00 -8.16 14.06
CA LEU A 442 -18.25 -8.73 15.38
C LEU A 442 -19.66 -8.35 15.89
N ASN A 443 -20.03 -7.07 15.77
CA ASN A 443 -21.35 -6.57 16.15
C ASN A 443 -22.45 -7.07 15.20
N ALA A 444 -22.20 -7.10 13.90
CA ALA A 444 -23.17 -7.51 12.89
C ALA A 444 -23.52 -9.02 13.02
N SER A 445 -22.51 -9.86 13.26
CA SER A 445 -22.67 -11.29 13.54
C SER A 445 -23.51 -11.54 14.79
N GLN A 446 -23.39 -10.70 15.82
CA GLN A 446 -24.24 -10.76 17.00
C GLN A 446 -25.67 -10.28 16.69
N ALA A 447 -25.81 -9.13 16.01
CA ALA A 447 -27.12 -8.53 15.72
C ALA A 447 -28.01 -9.43 14.85
N ILE A 448 -27.44 -10.11 13.86
CA ILE A 448 -28.19 -10.99 12.97
C ILE A 448 -28.70 -12.25 13.69
N ALA A 449 -28.04 -12.70 14.77
CA ALA A 449 -28.55 -13.80 15.59
C ALA A 449 -29.87 -13.45 16.29
N TYR A 450 -30.11 -12.17 16.58
CA TYR A 450 -31.39 -11.67 17.12
C TYR A 450 -32.50 -11.53 16.05
N ARG A 451 -32.28 -12.06 14.84
CA ARG A 451 -33.30 -12.13 13.76
C ARG A 451 -33.92 -13.50 13.60
N GLU A 452 -33.46 -14.50 14.35
CA GLU A 452 -34.08 -15.83 14.33
C GLU A 452 -35.60 -15.77 14.61
N PRO A 453 -36.41 -16.61 13.94
CA PRO A 453 -36.01 -17.72 13.08
C PRO A 453 -35.71 -17.36 11.61
N LEU A 454 -35.83 -16.09 11.21
CA LEU A 454 -35.57 -15.66 9.82
C LEU A 454 -34.11 -15.90 9.44
N LYS A 455 -33.89 -16.27 8.19
CA LYS A 455 -32.56 -16.50 7.61
C LYS A 455 -32.13 -15.40 6.65
N SER A 456 -30.83 -15.11 6.63
CA SER A 456 -30.21 -14.29 5.61
C SER A 456 -30.06 -15.07 4.29
N SER A 457 -29.41 -14.48 3.29
CA SER A 457 -29.00 -15.19 2.08
C SER A 457 -28.06 -16.34 2.41
N ASN A 458 -28.02 -17.35 1.53
CA ASN A 458 -27.10 -18.48 1.68
C ASN A 458 -25.64 -18.03 1.77
N PHE A 459 -25.25 -17.00 1.00
CA PHE A 459 -23.89 -16.47 1.02
C PHE A 459 -23.51 -15.89 2.38
N ILE A 460 -24.36 -15.05 2.98
CA ILE A 460 -24.11 -14.44 4.28
C ILE A 460 -24.15 -15.50 5.40
N GLU A 461 -25.09 -16.43 5.37
CA GLU A 461 -25.17 -17.53 6.34
C GLU A 461 -23.90 -18.40 6.31
N MET A 462 -23.38 -18.74 5.12
CA MET A 462 -22.12 -19.47 4.96
C MET A 462 -20.92 -18.68 5.51
N PHE A 463 -20.83 -17.40 5.18
CA PHE A 463 -19.77 -16.52 5.66
C PHE A 463 -19.78 -16.42 7.20
N LEU A 464 -20.95 -16.18 7.79
CA LEU A 464 -21.12 -16.08 9.24
C LEU A 464 -20.92 -17.41 9.95
N SER A 465 -21.30 -18.54 9.34
CA SER A 465 -21.01 -19.86 9.88
C SER A 465 -19.51 -20.06 10.03
N SER A 466 -18.73 -19.79 8.98
CA SER A 466 -17.27 -19.89 9.04
C SER A 466 -16.65 -18.91 10.04
N TYR A 467 -17.14 -17.67 10.10
CA TYR A 467 -16.69 -16.69 11.09
C TYR A 467 -16.94 -17.15 12.53
N ARG A 468 -18.12 -17.72 12.80
CA ARG A 468 -18.54 -18.14 14.15
C ARG A 468 -17.82 -19.37 14.68
N GLU A 469 -17.14 -20.14 13.82
CA GLU A 469 -16.20 -21.18 14.25
C GLU A 469 -14.99 -20.59 14.98
N VAL A 470 -14.60 -19.36 14.62
CA VAL A 470 -13.47 -18.64 15.21
C VAL A 470 -13.92 -17.69 16.32
N VAL A 471 -15.05 -17.01 16.12
CA VAL A 471 -15.58 -16.01 17.06
C VAL A 471 -17.04 -16.33 17.41
N PRO A 472 -17.30 -17.05 18.51
CA PRO A 472 -18.65 -17.46 18.89
C PRO A 472 -19.47 -16.27 19.40
N LEU A 473 -20.80 -16.41 19.38
CA LEU A 473 -21.72 -15.40 19.93
C LEU A 473 -21.41 -15.08 21.40
N VAL A 474 -21.70 -13.84 21.80
CA VAL A 474 -21.47 -13.33 23.16
C VAL A 474 -22.81 -13.31 23.91
N LYS A 475 -22.92 -14.12 24.96
CA LYS A 475 -24.10 -14.16 25.85
C LYS A 475 -23.89 -13.42 27.17
N GLU A 476 -22.65 -13.42 27.63
CA GLU A 476 -22.19 -12.80 28.87
C GLU A 476 -20.83 -12.13 28.62
N ASP A 477 -20.48 -11.15 29.45
CA ASP A 477 -19.24 -10.38 29.29
C ASP A 477 -18.00 -11.30 29.35
N ARG A 478 -17.10 -11.11 28.38
CA ARG A 478 -15.81 -11.79 28.28
C ARG A 478 -14.74 -10.88 27.69
N ILE A 479 -13.51 -11.38 27.57
CA ILE A 479 -12.39 -10.62 27.04
C ILE A 479 -12.55 -10.43 25.52
N LEU A 480 -13.24 -9.36 25.12
CA LEU A 480 -13.53 -9.05 23.70
C LEU A 480 -12.29 -8.62 22.90
N HIS A 481 -11.16 -8.32 23.55
CA HIS A 481 -9.89 -8.08 22.85
C HIS A 481 -9.52 -9.28 21.97
N ASN A 482 -9.63 -10.50 22.50
CA ASN A 482 -9.29 -11.72 21.76
C ASN A 482 -10.25 -11.92 20.57
N ASP A 483 -11.54 -11.62 20.75
CA ASP A 483 -12.53 -11.71 19.67
C ASP A 483 -12.26 -10.70 18.55
N ILE A 484 -11.83 -9.48 18.90
CA ILE A 484 -11.43 -8.45 17.92
C ILE A 484 -10.19 -8.91 17.14
N GLU A 485 -9.13 -9.36 17.81
CA GLU A 485 -7.91 -9.83 17.13
C GLU A 485 -8.17 -11.05 16.26
N ASN A 486 -8.99 -12.01 16.74
CA ASN A 486 -9.43 -13.15 15.95
C ASN A 486 -10.23 -12.72 14.72
N THR A 487 -11.05 -11.67 14.83
CA THR A 487 -11.80 -11.12 13.68
C THR A 487 -10.88 -10.43 12.68
N VAL A 488 -9.89 -9.67 13.15
CA VAL A 488 -8.85 -9.06 12.28
C VAL A 488 -8.11 -10.16 11.52
N LEU A 489 -7.69 -11.23 12.20
CA LEU A 489 -7.03 -12.38 11.58
C LEU A 489 -7.94 -13.07 10.56
N PHE A 490 -9.20 -13.31 10.90
CA PHE A 490 -10.20 -13.89 9.97
C PHE A 490 -10.35 -13.05 8.71
N LEU A 491 -10.53 -11.72 8.83
CA LEU A 491 -10.62 -10.83 7.67
C LEU A 491 -9.32 -10.82 6.87
N SER A 492 -8.16 -10.84 7.52
CA SER A 492 -6.86 -10.82 6.86
C SER A 492 -6.59 -12.09 6.05
N SER A 493 -7.05 -13.26 6.51
CA SER A 493 -6.85 -14.55 5.85
C SER A 493 -7.92 -14.86 4.80
N PHE A 494 -9.09 -14.23 4.88
CA PHE A 494 -10.19 -14.43 3.94
C PHE A 494 -9.76 -14.08 2.50
N GLN A 495 -9.81 -15.06 1.60
CA GLN A 495 -9.46 -14.88 0.19
C GLN A 495 -10.69 -14.48 -0.61
N ILE A 496 -10.50 -13.55 -1.54
CA ILE A 496 -11.55 -13.08 -2.45
C ILE A 496 -11.00 -13.25 -3.87
N GLU A 497 -11.81 -13.79 -4.77
CA GLU A 497 -11.42 -13.96 -6.16
C GLU A 497 -11.13 -12.59 -6.80
N ASN A 498 -10.05 -12.49 -7.59
CA ASN A 498 -9.54 -11.21 -8.08
C ASN A 498 -10.54 -10.46 -8.98
N ASP A 499 -11.37 -11.19 -9.72
CA ASP A 499 -12.43 -10.66 -10.57
C ASP A 499 -13.53 -9.95 -9.76
N LEU A 500 -13.76 -10.36 -8.51
CA LEU A 500 -14.71 -9.71 -7.60
C LEU A 500 -14.16 -8.41 -6.97
N LEU A 501 -12.83 -8.26 -6.93
CA LEU A 501 -12.16 -7.14 -6.26
C LEU A 501 -12.11 -5.88 -7.11
N THR A 502 -11.92 -6.03 -8.42
CA THR A 502 -11.77 -4.87 -9.31
C THR A 502 -13.13 -4.34 -9.77
N MET A 503 -13.23 -3.03 -9.96
CA MET A 503 -14.40 -2.46 -10.63
C MET A 503 -14.28 -2.74 -12.13
N ALA A 504 -14.96 -3.79 -12.61
CA ALA A 504 -15.05 -4.13 -14.04
C ALA A 504 -15.40 -2.90 -14.89
#